data_AF-G5DXV7-F1
#
_entry.id   AF-G5DXV7-F1
#
_cell.length_a   1.000
_cell.length_b   1.000
_cell.length_c   1.000
_cell.angle_alpha   90.00
_cell.angle_beta   90.00
_cell.angle_gamma   90.00
#
_symmetry.space_group_name_H-M   'P 1'
#
loop_
_entity.id
_entity.type
_entity.pdbx_description
1 polymer ?
#
loop_
_entity_poly.entity_id
_entity_poly.type
_entity_poly.pdbx_seq_one_letter_code
_entity_poly.pdbx_strand_id
1 'polypeptide(L)'
;DVTFEEFLYYLVDPVTQREEPFNEHWERVHSLCHPCIIHYDIVGKYETLEEDAQYLLQLIGVGDSIKFPSSSKTPTTNGMAAGFFKDIPKFYQRRLFNLYKMDFLLFNYSVPH
;
A
#
# COMPACT_ATOMS: atom_id res chain seq x y z
N ASP A 1 2.60 -17.94 -16.38
CA ASP A 1 2.34 -16.73 -15.59
C ASP A 1 1.36 -17.00 -14.49
N VAL A 2 1.54 -16.33 -13.35
CA VAL A 2 0.64 -16.39 -12.19
C VAL A 2 -0.47 -15.37 -12.39
N THR A 3 -1.71 -15.77 -12.18
CA THR A 3 -2.87 -14.86 -12.25
C THR A 3 -3.01 -14.03 -10.98
N PHE A 4 -3.73 -12.90 -11.07
CA PHE A 4 -4.03 -12.08 -9.90
C PHE A 4 -4.83 -12.86 -8.83
N GLU A 5 -5.74 -13.74 -9.25
CA GLU A 5 -6.52 -14.58 -8.36
C GLU A 5 -5.63 -15.55 -7.57
N GLU A 6 -4.74 -16.28 -8.27
CA GLU A 6 -3.80 -17.20 -7.63
C GLU A 6 -2.87 -16.48 -6.65
N PHE A 7 -2.38 -15.30 -7.02
CA PHE A 7 -1.56 -14.48 -6.14
C PHE A 7 -2.33 -14.06 -4.87
N LEU A 8 -3.58 -13.62 -5.01
CA LEU A 8 -4.41 -13.24 -3.88
C LEU A 8 -4.68 -14.45 -2.96
N TYR A 9 -4.96 -15.62 -3.53
CA TYR A 9 -5.18 -16.85 -2.77
C TYR A 9 -3.94 -17.26 -1.97
N TYR A 10 -2.77 -17.17 -2.59
CA TYR A 10 -1.49 -17.35 -1.93
C TYR A 10 -1.31 -16.38 -0.74
N LEU A 11 -1.62 -15.09 -0.91
CA LEU A 11 -1.48 -14.08 0.16
C LEU A 11 -2.39 -14.35 1.36
N VAL A 12 -3.58 -14.88 1.16
CA VAL A 12 -4.57 -15.07 2.24
C VAL A 12 -4.60 -16.50 2.79
N ASP A 13 -3.73 -17.37 2.29
CA ASP A 13 -3.51 -18.71 2.84
C ASP A 13 -2.75 -18.61 4.18
N PRO A 14 -3.32 -19.14 5.28
CA PRO A 14 -2.63 -19.17 6.58
C PRO A 14 -1.30 -19.94 6.59
N VAL A 15 -1.07 -20.84 5.63
CA VAL A 15 0.18 -21.60 5.52
C VAL A 15 1.30 -20.69 5.04
N THR A 16 1.04 -19.80 4.08
CA THR A 16 2.05 -18.92 3.50
C THR A 16 2.82 -18.13 4.54
N GLN A 17 2.13 -17.48 5.48
CA GLN A 17 2.78 -16.68 6.54
C GLN A 17 3.51 -17.51 7.59
N ARG A 18 3.21 -18.81 7.68
CA ARG A 18 3.86 -19.72 8.65
C ARG A 18 5.19 -20.24 8.12
N GLU A 19 5.30 -20.40 6.81
CA GLU A 19 6.49 -20.92 6.17
C GLU A 19 7.58 -19.84 6.07
N GLU A 20 7.22 -18.65 5.57
CA GLU A 20 8.16 -17.55 5.37
C GLU A 20 7.48 -16.18 5.60
N PRO A 21 8.25 -15.14 5.98
CA PRO A 21 7.78 -13.76 5.93
C PRO A 21 7.32 -13.37 4.52
N PHE A 22 6.37 -12.43 4.43
CA PHE A 22 6.04 -11.87 3.13
C PHE A 22 7.19 -11.06 2.56
N ASN A 23 7.27 -11.05 1.23
CA ASN A 23 8.10 -10.08 0.54
C ASN A 23 7.64 -8.67 0.89
N GLU A 24 8.59 -7.74 1.02
CA GLU A 24 8.34 -6.36 1.41
C GLU A 24 7.34 -5.61 0.51
N HIS A 25 7.20 -6.02 -0.76
CA HIS A 25 6.27 -5.39 -1.71
C HIS A 25 4.78 -5.66 -1.41
N TRP A 26 4.48 -6.72 -0.66
CA TRP A 26 3.10 -7.07 -0.27
C TRP A 26 2.95 -7.38 1.22
N GLU A 27 3.97 -7.06 2.03
CA GLU A 27 3.83 -7.03 3.48
C GLU A 27 2.98 -5.82 3.92
N ARG A 28 2.41 -5.92 5.11
CA ARG A 28 1.65 -4.85 5.77
C ARG A 28 2.59 -3.74 6.20
N VAL A 29 2.24 -2.49 5.89
CA VAL A 29 3.09 -1.33 6.16
C VAL A 29 3.35 -1.15 7.65
N HIS A 30 2.34 -1.36 8.50
CA HIS A 30 2.52 -1.29 9.96
C HIS A 30 3.50 -2.35 10.50
N SER A 31 3.65 -3.49 9.80
CA SER A 31 4.59 -4.54 10.17
C SER A 31 6.02 -4.18 9.77
N LEU A 32 6.22 -3.47 8.65
CA LEU A 32 7.54 -3.04 8.20
C LEU A 32 8.03 -1.78 8.94
N CYS A 33 7.15 -0.81 9.11
CA CYS A 33 7.50 0.53 9.59
C CYS A 33 7.30 0.71 11.10
N HIS A 34 6.57 -0.19 11.77
CA HIS A 34 6.32 -0.12 13.21
C HIS A 34 5.88 1.28 13.72
N PRO A 35 4.84 1.90 13.14
CA PRO A 35 4.45 3.29 13.42
C PRO A 35 3.98 3.53 14.86
N CYS A 36 3.69 2.47 15.62
CA CYS A 36 3.32 2.57 17.03
C CYS A 36 4.51 2.83 17.96
N ILE A 37 5.74 2.50 17.53
CA ILE A 37 6.96 2.64 18.34
C ILE A 37 8.00 3.58 17.73
N ILE A 38 7.94 3.82 16.41
CA ILE A 38 8.78 4.80 15.73
C ILE A 38 8.00 6.10 15.57
N HIS A 39 8.58 7.20 16.04
CA HIS A 39 8.01 8.54 15.90
C HIS A 39 8.44 9.15 14.56
N TYR A 40 7.58 9.01 13.55
CA TYR A 40 7.78 9.62 12.25
C TYR A 40 7.35 11.10 12.28
N ASP A 41 8.21 11.98 11.77
CA ASP A 41 7.86 13.39 11.56
C ASP A 41 6.90 13.56 10.37
N ILE A 42 6.99 12.67 9.37
CA ILE A 42 6.18 12.70 8.15
C ILE A 42 5.79 11.28 7.74
N VAL A 43 4.54 11.12 7.32
CA VAL A 43 4.03 9.91 6.65
C VAL A 43 3.41 10.35 5.32
N GLY A 44 4.03 9.95 4.21
CA GLY A 44 3.54 10.25 2.85
C GLY A 44 2.66 9.14 2.27
N LYS A 45 1.96 9.46 1.18
CA LYS A 45 1.08 8.52 0.45
C LYS A 45 1.45 8.48 -1.04
N TYR A 46 1.23 7.32 -1.67
CA TYR A 46 1.47 7.19 -3.12
C TYR A 46 0.48 8.02 -3.94
N GLU A 47 -0.73 8.21 -3.44
CA GLU A 47 -1.77 9.02 -4.08
C GLU A 47 -1.42 10.51 -4.14
N THR A 48 -0.55 10.99 -3.23
CA THR A 48 -0.08 12.37 -3.11
C THR A 48 1.46 12.43 -3.17
N LEU A 49 2.09 11.49 -3.89
CA LEU A 49 3.53 11.28 -3.84
C LEU A 49 4.32 12.54 -4.25
N GLU A 50 3.88 13.22 -5.31
CA GLU A 50 4.57 14.41 -5.81
C GLU A 50 4.41 15.59 -4.84
N GLU A 51 3.21 15.79 -4.31
CA GLU A 51 2.93 16.82 -3.32
C GLU A 51 3.68 16.58 -2.01
N ASP A 52 3.66 15.36 -1.49
CA ASP A 52 4.33 14.97 -0.24
C ASP A 52 5.85 15.08 -0.37
N ALA A 53 6.41 14.65 -1.50
CA ALA A 53 7.83 14.80 -1.77
C ALA A 53 8.23 16.27 -1.88
N GLN A 54 7.44 17.09 -2.58
CA GLN A 54 7.70 18.53 -2.70
C GLN A 54 7.61 19.24 -1.34
N TYR A 55 6.65 18.85 -0.50
CA TYR A 55 6.52 19.35 0.87
C TYR A 55 7.75 19.00 1.71
N LEU A 56 8.20 17.74 1.68
CA LEU A 56 9.41 17.30 2.40
C LEU A 56 10.65 18.11 1.96
N LEU A 57 10.83 18.33 0.66
CA LEU A 57 11.96 19.12 0.13
C LEU A 57 11.93 20.57 0.61
N GLN A 58 10.73 21.17 0.72
CA GLN A 58 10.58 22.50 1.31
C GLN A 58 10.89 22.50 2.80
N LEU A 59 10.40 21.51 3.54
CA LEU A 59 10.60 21.38 4.98
C LEU A 59 12.10 21.31 5.36
N ILE A 60 12.90 20.59 4.56
CA ILE A 60 14.35 20.46 4.80
C ILE A 60 15.19 21.59 4.16
N GLY A 61 14.54 22.60 3.56
CA GLY A 61 15.21 23.80 3.03
C GLY A 61 15.89 23.63 1.67
N VAL A 62 15.56 22.59 0.89
CA VAL A 62 16.17 22.32 -0.43
C VAL A 62 15.21 22.44 -1.60
N GLY A 63 13.94 22.81 -1.35
CA GLY A 63 12.88 22.86 -2.37
C GLY A 63 13.14 23.79 -3.56
N ASP A 64 14.01 24.80 -3.40
CA ASP A 64 14.41 25.70 -4.49
C ASP A 64 15.52 25.12 -5.38
N SER A 65 16.30 24.17 -4.85
CA SER A 65 17.48 23.59 -5.52
C SER A 65 17.22 22.19 -6.06
N ILE A 66 16.31 21.44 -5.44
CA ILE A 66 15.97 20.06 -5.78
C ILE A 66 14.46 19.98 -6.01
N LYS A 67 14.08 19.32 -7.10
CA LYS A 67 12.68 19.02 -7.40
C LYS A 67 12.48 17.52 -7.47
N PHE A 68 11.34 17.07 -6.98
CA PHE A 68 10.91 15.69 -7.18
C PHE A 68 10.68 15.44 -8.68
N PRO A 69 11.16 14.32 -9.25
CA PRO A 69 10.94 14.03 -10.66
C PRO A 69 9.44 13.79 -10.91
N SER A 70 8.90 14.47 -11.91
CA SER A 70 7.54 14.18 -12.35
C SER A 70 7.50 12.79 -13.01
N SER A 71 6.59 11.95 -12.54
CA SER A 71 6.37 10.62 -13.09
C SER A 71 5.44 10.70 -14.29
N SER A 72 5.86 10.19 -15.44
CA SER A 72 4.97 9.96 -16.60
C SER A 72 4.12 8.70 -16.47
N LYS A 73 4.27 7.92 -15.38
CA LYS A 73 3.50 6.70 -15.18
C LYS A 73 2.07 7.03 -14.76
N THR A 74 1.11 6.42 -15.43
CA THR A 74 -0.29 6.49 -15.04
C THR A 74 -0.47 5.76 -13.71
N PRO A 75 -0.94 6.42 -12.65
CA PRO A 75 -1.21 5.75 -11.39
C PRO A 75 -2.29 4.69 -11.57
N THR A 76 -2.24 3.64 -10.75
CA THR A 76 -3.33 2.67 -10.67
C THR A 76 -4.60 3.40 -10.27
N THR A 77 -5.63 3.34 -11.11
CA THR A 77 -6.90 4.00 -10.84
C THR A 77 -7.84 3.06 -10.08
N ASN A 78 -8.81 3.63 -9.38
CA ASN A 78 -9.89 2.86 -8.74
C ASN A 78 -10.61 1.92 -9.74
N GLY A 79 -10.74 2.35 -11.00
CA GLY A 79 -11.34 1.52 -12.06
C GLY A 79 -10.49 0.30 -12.43
N MET A 80 -9.16 0.47 -12.50
CA MET A 80 -8.24 -0.63 -12.75
C MET A 80 -8.26 -1.63 -11.57
N ALA A 81 -8.21 -1.14 -10.34
CA ALA A 81 -8.33 -1.97 -9.15
C ALA A 81 -9.66 -2.74 -9.13
N ALA A 82 -10.79 -2.07 -9.38
CA ALA A 82 -12.10 -2.71 -9.45
C ALA A 82 -12.15 -3.82 -10.50
N GLY A 83 -11.46 -3.67 -11.63
CA GLY A 83 -11.32 -4.70 -12.65
C GLY A 83 -10.65 -5.98 -12.13
N PHE A 84 -9.54 -5.86 -11.39
CA PHE A 84 -8.84 -7.00 -10.79
C PHE A 84 -9.69 -7.74 -9.75
N PHE A 85 -10.50 -7.02 -8.97
CA PHE A 85 -11.33 -7.62 -7.91
C PHE A 85 -12.70 -8.10 -8.37
N LYS A 86 -13.10 -7.80 -9.61
CA LYS A 86 -14.45 -8.07 -10.13
C LYS A 86 -14.88 -9.53 -9.96
N ASP A 87 -13.99 -10.45 -10.32
CA ASP A 87 -14.29 -11.89 -10.35
C ASP A 87 -13.77 -12.63 -9.10
N ILE A 88 -13.15 -11.89 -8.15
CA ILE A 88 -12.65 -12.48 -6.90
C ILE A 88 -13.82 -12.70 -5.94
N PRO A 89 -14.03 -13.91 -5.39
CA PRO A 89 -15.10 -14.16 -4.44
C PRO A 89 -15.02 -13.24 -3.21
N LYS A 90 -16.16 -12.71 -2.76
CA LYS A 90 -16.24 -11.81 -1.59
C LYS A 90 -15.61 -12.40 -0.33
N PHE A 91 -15.60 -13.72 -0.18
CA PHE A 91 -14.87 -14.41 0.88
C PHE A 91 -13.38 -14.04 0.90
N TYR A 92 -12.70 -14.14 -0.24
CA TYR A 92 -11.28 -13.83 -0.38
C TYR A 92 -11.02 -12.33 -0.29
N GLN A 93 -11.89 -11.48 -0.86
CA GLN A 93 -11.81 -10.03 -0.67
C GLN A 93 -11.84 -9.66 0.83
N ARG A 94 -12.72 -10.29 1.61
CA ARG A 94 -12.81 -10.05 3.07
C ARG A 94 -11.57 -10.54 3.81
N ARG A 95 -11.00 -11.69 3.42
CA ARG A 95 -9.75 -12.18 4.01
C ARG A 95 -8.59 -11.24 3.72
N LEU A 96 -8.49 -10.74 2.49
CA LEU A 96 -7.47 -9.77 2.09
C LEU A 96 -7.63 -8.46 2.87
N PHE A 97 -8.85 -7.93 2.97
CA PHE A 97 -9.12 -6.75 3.80
C PHE A 97 -8.72 -6.99 5.25
N ASN A 98 -9.07 -8.13 5.84
CA ASN A 98 -8.69 -8.45 7.21
C ASN A 98 -7.16 -8.55 7.40
N LEU A 99 -6.43 -9.03 6.39
CA LEU A 99 -4.97 -9.07 6.40
C LEU A 99 -4.36 -7.66 6.51
N TYR A 100 -4.87 -6.69 5.74
CA TYR A 100 -4.37 -5.30 5.73
C TYR A 100 -5.17 -4.33 6.62
N LYS A 101 -6.14 -4.82 7.40
CA LYS A 101 -7.10 -3.97 8.15
C LYS A 101 -6.43 -2.91 9.02
N MET A 102 -5.31 -3.26 9.64
CA MET A 102 -4.56 -2.33 10.48
C MET A 102 -3.94 -1.19 9.68
N ASP A 103 -3.46 -1.44 8.46
CA ASP A 103 -2.95 -0.37 7.59
C ASP A 103 -4.08 0.57 7.17
N PHE A 104 -5.26 0.03 6.85
CA PHE A 104 -6.42 0.86 6.56
C PHE A 104 -6.77 1.80 7.73
N LEU A 105 -6.77 1.26 8.95
CA LEU A 105 -7.06 2.02 10.16
C LEU A 105 -5.98 3.08 10.46
N LEU A 106 -4.71 2.67 10.47
CA LEU A 106 -3.60 3.52 10.89
C LEU A 106 -3.32 4.65 9.90
N PHE A 107 -3.51 4.40 8.61
CA PHE A 107 -3.21 5.36 7.54
C PHE A 107 -4.46 6.03 6.95
N ASN A 108 -5.60 5.88 7.62
CA ASN A 108 -6.86 6.55 7.32
C ASN A 108 -7.34 6.28 5.88
N TYR A 109 -7.37 5.02 5.48
CA TYR A 109 -8.00 4.57 4.23
C TYR A 109 -9.43 4.08 4.49
N SER A 110 -10.33 4.34 3.54
CA SER A 110 -11.71 3.86 3.60
C SER A 110 -11.78 2.36 3.32
N VAL A 111 -12.72 1.67 3.99
CA VAL A 111 -13.00 0.27 3.72
C VAL A 111 -13.52 0.11 2.29
N PRO A 112 -12.98 -0.80 1.47
CA PRO A 112 -13.48 -1.04 0.12
C PRO A 112 -14.92 -1.58 0.13
N HIS A 113 -15.75 -1.14 -0.83
CA HIS A 113 -17.15 -1.57 -1.00
C HIS A 113 -17.30 -2.56 -2.17
#